data_AF-A0A124C5P5-F1
#
_entry.id   AF-A0A124C5P5-F1
#
_cell.length_a   1.000
_cell.length_b   1.000
_cell.length_c   1.000
_cell.angle_alpha   90.00
_cell.angle_beta   90.00
_cell.angle_gamma   90.00
#
_symmetry.space_group_name_H-M   'P 1'
#
loop_
_entity.id
_entity.type
_entity.pdbx_description
1 polymer ?
#
loop_
_entity_poly.entity_id
_entity_poly.type
_entity_poly.pdbx_seq_one_letter_code
_entity_poly.pdbx_strand_id
1 'polypeptide(L)'
;MIAYSKRSGPDAVVVVVNLDPRHAQEATVTLDMPQLGLGAGDDVPVRDELTGESYRWGRTNYVRLEPGRAPAHVLHVHLPAAGTSSSSRTGGSATP
;
A
#
# COMPACT_ATOMS: atom_id res chain seq x y z
N MET A 1 8.94 2.50 -15.99
CA MET A 1 8.72 2.52 -14.52
C MET A 1 8.90 1.12 -13.98
N ILE A 2 9.41 0.97 -12.77
CA ILE A 2 9.47 -0.32 -12.07
C ILE A 2 8.83 -0.18 -10.69
N ALA A 3 8.15 -1.25 -10.24
CA ALA A 3 7.63 -1.36 -8.89
C ALA A 3 8.07 -2.69 -8.28
N TYR A 4 8.45 -2.69 -7.00
CA TYR A 4 8.77 -3.89 -6.25
C TYR A 4 8.44 -3.70 -4.78
N SER A 5 8.31 -4.80 -4.04
CA SER A 5 8.06 -4.79 -2.60
C SER A 5 9.08 -5.64 -1.85
N LYS A 6 9.30 -5.31 -0.59
CA LYS A 6 10.08 -6.11 0.37
C LYS A 6 9.35 -6.15 1.70
N ARG A 7 9.55 -7.24 2.44
CA ARG A 7 8.95 -7.46 3.75
C ARG A 7 9.95 -8.04 4.73
N SER A 8 9.79 -7.67 6.00
CA SER A 8 10.52 -8.23 7.13
C SER A 8 9.61 -8.26 8.37
N GLY A 9 9.14 -9.45 8.76
CA GLY A 9 8.18 -9.58 9.86
C GLY A 9 6.90 -8.77 9.58
N PRO A 10 6.49 -7.86 10.49
CA PRO A 10 5.32 -6.98 10.31
C PRO A 10 5.61 -5.72 9.48
N ASP A 11 6.84 -5.54 8.98
CA ASP A 11 7.22 -4.38 8.16
C ASP A 11 7.15 -4.70 6.66
N ALA A 12 6.67 -3.74 5.88
CA ALA A 12 6.47 -3.85 4.44
C ALA A 12 6.74 -2.53 3.74
N VAL A 13 7.57 -2.57 2.70
CA VAL A 13 7.90 -1.41 1.86
C VAL A 13 7.57 -1.71 0.40
N VAL A 14 6.91 -0.76 -0.27
CA VAL A 14 6.68 -0.75 -1.71
C VAL A 14 7.50 0.39 -2.32
N VAL A 15 8.28 0.09 -3.34
CA VAL A 15 9.08 1.08 -4.04
C VAL A 15 8.59 1.18 -5.47
N VAL A 16 8.35 2.40 -5.94
CA VAL A 16 7.99 2.70 -7.34
C VAL A 16 8.98 3.74 -7.86
N VAL A 17 9.65 3.43 -8.99
CA VAL A 17 10.71 4.27 -9.54
C VAL A 17 10.43 4.61 -11.00
N ASN A 18 10.51 5.90 -11.31
CA ASN A 18 10.66 6.37 -12.68
C ASN A 18 12.13 6.20 -13.11
N LEU A 19 12.35 5.38 -14.14
CA LEU A 19 13.69 5.13 -14.70
C LEU A 19 14.05 6.08 -15.85
N ASP A 20 13.11 6.93 -16.29
CA ASP A 20 13.41 8.03 -17.21
C ASP A 20 13.90 9.24 -16.40
N PRO A 21 15.17 9.65 -16.52
CA PRO A 21 15.71 10.75 -15.74
C PRO A 21 15.32 12.14 -16.28
N ARG A 22 14.62 12.22 -17.42
CA ARG A 22 14.32 13.49 -18.11
C ARG A 22 12.85 13.84 -18.12
N HIS A 23 11.96 12.86 -18.20
CA HIS A 23 10.54 13.11 -18.36
C HIS A 23 9.71 12.57 -17.20
N ALA A 24 8.64 13.31 -16.89
CA ALA A 24 7.58 12.81 -16.03
C ALA A 24 6.98 11.53 -16.61
N GLN A 25 6.71 10.55 -15.76
CA GLN A 25 6.06 9.30 -16.16
C GLN A 25 4.89 9.02 -15.23
N GLU A 26 3.81 8.52 -15.80
CA GLU A 26 2.63 8.07 -15.07
C GLU A 26 2.32 6.61 -15.37
N ALA A 27 1.78 5.90 -14.39
CA ALA A 27 1.33 4.53 -14.54
C ALA A 27 0.30 4.15 -13.47
N THR A 28 -0.40 3.05 -13.73
CA THR A 28 -1.18 2.34 -12.71
C THR A 28 -0.33 1.20 -12.16
N VAL A 29 -0.04 1.25 -10.86
CA VAL A 29 0.68 0.18 -10.14
C VAL A 29 -0.34 -0.79 -9.58
N THR A 30 -0.24 -2.06 -9.98
CA THR A 30 -1.05 -3.15 -9.43
C THR A 30 -0.24 -3.92 -8.39
N LEU A 31 -0.71 -3.94 -7.14
CA LEU A 31 -0.06 -4.64 -6.03
C LEU A 31 -0.53 -6.08 -5.91
N ASP A 32 0.42 -6.97 -5.58
CA ASP A 32 0.12 -8.30 -5.06
C ASP A 32 -0.23 -8.18 -3.56
N MET A 33 -1.51 -7.97 -3.27
CA MET A 33 -2.02 -7.75 -1.91
C MET A 33 -1.69 -8.92 -0.97
N PRO A 34 -1.89 -10.21 -1.36
CA PRO A 34 -1.48 -11.34 -0.54
C PRO A 34 0.02 -11.37 -0.21
N GLN A 35 0.88 -11.02 -1.16
CA GLN A 35 2.33 -10.94 -0.91
C GLN A 35 2.66 -9.88 0.15
N LEU A 36 1.86 -8.82 0.26
CA LEU A 36 1.97 -7.79 1.29
C LEU A 36 1.32 -8.18 2.64
N GLY A 37 0.63 -9.32 2.70
CA GLY A 37 -0.11 -9.75 3.89
C GLY A 37 -1.48 -9.08 4.03
N LEU A 38 -2.05 -8.60 2.92
CA LEU A 38 -3.31 -7.88 2.85
C LEU A 38 -4.39 -8.67 2.10
N GLY A 39 -5.64 -8.40 2.43
CA GLY A 39 -6.81 -8.85 1.68
C GLY A 39 -6.92 -8.16 0.31
N ALA A 40 -7.53 -8.84 -0.66
CA ALA A 40 -7.66 -8.32 -2.03
C ALA A 40 -8.50 -7.03 -2.16
N GLY A 41 -9.39 -6.78 -1.19
CA GLY A 41 -10.22 -5.58 -1.10
C GLY A 41 -9.74 -4.56 -0.07
N ASP A 42 -8.59 -4.80 0.56
CA ASP A 42 -8.06 -3.89 1.56
C ASP A 42 -7.56 -2.61 0.90
N ASP A 43 -7.69 -1.51 1.64
CA ASP A 43 -7.07 -0.24 1.34
C ASP A 43 -6.34 0.21 2.59
N VAL A 44 -5.03 0.41 2.47
CA VAL A 44 -4.09 0.61 3.57
C VAL A 44 -3.46 1.99 3.53
N PRO A 45 -3.22 2.60 4.70
CA PRO A 45 -2.42 3.81 4.74
C PRO A 45 -0.97 3.48 4.40
N VAL A 46 -0.38 4.25 3.50
CA VAL A 46 1.04 4.20 3.17
C VAL A 46 1.66 5.57 3.37
N ARG A 47 2.90 5.61 3.82
CA ARG A 47 3.68 6.83 3.95
C ARG A 47 4.86 6.79 2.99
N ASP A 48 5.03 7.83 2.18
CA ASP A 48 6.23 8.00 1.38
C ASP A 48 7.35 8.57 2.26
N GLU A 49 8.40 7.78 2.46
CA GLU A 49 9.52 8.15 3.31
C GLU A 49 10.43 9.20 2.65
N LEU A 50 10.33 9.43 1.34
CA LEU A 50 11.10 10.47 0.64
C LEU A 50 10.50 11.87 0.82
N THR A 51 9.17 11.96 0.89
CA THR A 51 8.42 13.22 0.90
C THR A 51 7.70 13.48 2.23
N GLY A 52 7.44 12.43 3.01
CA GLY A 52 6.59 12.46 4.20
C GLY A 52 5.09 12.41 3.90
N GLU A 53 4.67 12.41 2.63
CA GLU A 53 3.27 12.38 2.25
C GLU A 53 2.63 11.03 2.60
N SER A 54 1.32 11.06 2.89
CA SER A 54 0.56 9.85 3.21
C SER A 54 -0.58 9.64 2.23
N TYR A 55 -0.77 8.40 1.83
CA TYR A 55 -1.73 7.98 0.83
C TYR A 55 -2.55 6.78 1.33
N ARG A 56 -3.66 6.51 0.64
CA ARG A 56 -4.49 5.32 0.81
C ARG A 56 -4.33 4.47 -0.44
N TRP A 57 -3.74 3.29 -0.30
CA TRP A 57 -3.42 2.41 -1.43
C TRP A 57 -4.21 1.12 -1.34
N GLY A 58 -4.88 0.78 -2.44
CA GLY A 58 -5.53 -0.52 -2.64
C GLY A 58 -4.74 -1.37 -3.64
N ARG A 59 -5.43 -2.30 -4.32
CA ARG A 59 -4.82 -3.16 -5.32
C ARG A 59 -4.27 -2.40 -6.54
N THR A 60 -4.90 -1.31 -6.95
CA THR A 60 -4.54 -0.55 -8.17
C THR A 60 -4.44 0.92 -7.86
N ASN A 61 -3.26 1.53 -8.08
CA ASN A 61 -2.98 2.90 -7.65
C ASN A 61 -2.38 3.69 -8.82
N TYR A 62 -2.91 4.88 -9.08
CA TYR A 62 -2.31 5.81 -10.03
C TYR A 62 -1.09 6.49 -9.40
N VAL A 63 0.00 6.55 -10.15
CA VAL A 63 1.26 7.17 -9.74
C VAL A 63 1.77 8.06 -10.86
N ARG A 64 2.23 9.27 -10.51
CA ARG A 64 2.93 10.18 -11.41
C ARG A 64 4.23 10.66 -10.75
N LEU A 65 5.35 10.39 -11.39
CA LEU A 65 6.68 10.69 -10.89
C LEU A 65 7.41 11.66 -11.81
N GLU A 66 7.93 12.73 -11.24
CA GLU A 66 8.63 13.81 -11.95
C GLU A 66 10.11 13.82 -11.57
N PRO A 67 11.02 13.61 -12.53
CA PRO A 67 12.45 13.78 -12.28
C PRO A 67 12.76 15.17 -11.72
N GLY A 68 13.56 15.23 -10.66
CA GLY A 68 13.91 16.48 -9.97
C GLY A 68 12.97 16.92 -8.84
N ARG A 69 11.73 16.40 -8.77
CA ARG A 69 10.83 16.62 -7.62
C ARG A 69 10.66 15.35 -6.79
N ALA A 70 10.16 14.29 -7.42
CA ALA A 70 9.90 13.00 -6.80
C ALA A 70 10.14 11.92 -7.87
N PRO A 71 11.39 11.47 -8.05
CA PRO A 71 11.73 10.46 -9.07
C PRO A 71 11.28 9.05 -8.66
N ALA A 72 10.96 8.85 -7.38
CA ALA A 72 10.51 7.60 -6.81
C ALA A 72 9.55 7.86 -5.64
N HIS A 73 8.78 6.84 -5.28
CA HIS A 73 8.14 6.71 -3.97
C HIS A 73 8.78 5.54 -3.21
N VAL A 74 9.05 5.74 -1.91
CA VAL A 74 9.45 4.67 -0.99
C VAL A 74 8.38 4.58 0.08
N LEU A 75 7.42 3.71 -0.14
CA LEU A 75 6.17 3.65 0.61
C LEU A 75 6.28 2.61 1.73
N HIS A 76 6.30 3.06 2.97
CA HIS A 76 6.08 2.20 4.13
C HIS A 76 4.59 1.92 4.25
N VAL A 77 4.23 0.63 4.28
CA VAL A 77 2.85 0.17 4.39
C VAL A 77 2.50 -0.04 5.85
N HIS A 78 1.48 0.68 6.34
CA HIS A 78 0.98 0.52 7.69
C HIS A 78 0.01 -0.66 7.75
N LEU A 79 0.58 -1.85 7.96
CA LEU A 79 -0.21 -3.07 8.14
C LEU A 79 -1.06 -2.98 9.42
N PRO A 80 -2.32 -3.48 9.38
CA PRO A 80 -3.08 -3.66 10.60
C PRO A 80 -2.29 -4.59 11.54
N ALA A 81 -2.24 -4.25 12.83
CA ALA A 81 -1.69 -5.16 13.83
C ALA A 81 -2.42 -6.52 13.72
N ALA A 82 -1.66 -7.61 13.59
CA ALA A 82 -2.22 -8.94 13.47
C ALA A 82 -3.10 -9.25 14.70
N GLY A 83 -4.41 -9.22 14.51
CA GLY A 83 -5.40 -9.62 15.52
C GLY A 83 -5.86 -8.53 16.47
N THR A 84 -6.82 -7.71 16.02
CA THR A 84 -7.95 -7.36 16.90
C THR A 84 -9.23 -7.49 16.10
N SER A 85 -9.53 -8.75 15.73
CA SER A 85 -10.86 -9.12 15.24
C SER A 85 -11.84 -8.92 16.39
N SER A 86 -12.47 -7.73 16.46
CA SER A 86 -13.63 -7.50 17.30
C SER A 86 -14.75 -8.44 16.82
N SER A 87 -14.86 -9.61 17.44
CA SER A 87 -15.98 -10.52 17.23
C SER A 87 -17.24 -9.88 17.82
N SER A 88 -18.04 -9.21 17.00
CA SER A 88 -19.42 -8.86 17.37
C SER A 88 -20.25 -10.14 17.41
N ARG A 89 -20.26 -10.80 18.56
CA ARG A 89 -21.14 -11.92 18.86
C ARG A 89 -22.44 -11.32 19.42
N THR A 90 -23.36 -10.95 18.53
CA THR A 90 -24.73 -10.62 18.96
C THR A 90 -25.60 -11.85 18.68
N GLY A 91 -25.97 -12.51 19.77
CA GLY A 91 -26.69 -13.77 19.77
C GLY A 91 -28.07 -13.66 19.15
N GLY A 92 -28.45 -14.72 18.44
CA GLY A 92 -29.83 -14.97 18.09
C GLY A 92 -30.64 -15.27 19.34
N SER A 93 -31.73 -14.53 19.53
CA SER A 93 -32.82 -14.93 20.42
C SER A 93 -33.85 -15.64 19.55
N ALA A 94 -33.91 -16.96 19.70
CA ALA A 94 -35.05 -17.76 19.29
C ALA A 94 -36.12 -17.71 20.39
N THR A 95 -37.36 -17.70 19.95
CA THR A 95 -38.63 -17.65 20.67
C THR A 95 -38.83 -18.81 21.67
N PRO A 96 -39.89 -18.73 22.49
CA PRO A 96 -41.02 -19.62 22.24
C PRO A 96 -42.33 -18.90 21.93
#